data_AF-A0A2U2EEM3-F1
#
_entry.id   AF-A0A2U2EEM3-F1
#
_cell.length_a   1.000
_cell.length_b   1.000
_cell.length_c   1.000
_cell.angle_alpha   90.00
_cell.angle_beta   90.00
_cell.angle_gamma   90.00
#
_symmetry.space_group_name_H-M   'P 1'
#
loop_
_entity.id
_entity.type
_entity.pdbx_description
1 polymer ?
#
loop_
_entity_poly.entity_id
_entity_poly.type
_entity_poly.pdbx_seq_one_letter_code
_entity_poly.pdbx_strand_id
1 'polypeptide(L)'
;MIVFSTKFYVNKELTMEKFIELAFDWVNGSPHYGFNSICWNGKPLYEIEMEKQKLSIVQSIDKKILALRLENRDDENVIWTNDFVYEEGDINNIILVRLARDAADKESYVSRKFNRPRLMKTILKLGYGAMDNDLPISDKPFLIKEDNLEKAEKIISGKTKYLLPVVYVTKKFIDNNTILDTNELAKDLAGTAHVMVEDSTELSSKLKEKTDGINPFNGAVHIYYTDKVGSRFIPDEFENGNSFRAKIVDSLCRRLAQVKVEDKYTWGTIRYQNLLAQYRQNQQQNSELENACEEILKIKENEHAQIVEEMEAELNELRSKVQNYEYAFQNKRREQHGNIVFECDETEFYDGEIKDMIMRLLQNEKSQMDTDPNQVGWRKYHVLKALLESNEIIGKGEELERELKNILSQVDRISSKDKKRLIELGFISRENKHNKLYFHGDDRYMITLGKTPGDSRAAANAASIAINTIVC
;
A
#
# COMPACT_ATOMS: atom_id res chain seq x y z
N MET A 1 -22.65 -8.83 -33.25
CA MET A 1 -23.01 -8.00 -34.43
C MET A 1 -23.82 -6.79 -33.98
N ILE A 2 -23.50 -5.59 -34.45
CA ILE A 2 -24.28 -4.38 -34.11
C ILE A 2 -25.62 -4.41 -34.81
N VAL A 3 -26.70 -4.18 -34.05
CA VAL A 3 -28.08 -4.16 -34.55
C VAL A 3 -28.75 -2.80 -34.38
N PHE A 4 -28.20 -1.94 -33.52
CA PHE A 4 -28.68 -0.58 -33.30
C PHE A 4 -27.50 0.33 -32.93
N SER A 5 -27.53 1.56 -33.44
CA SER A 5 -26.54 2.59 -33.14
C SER A 5 -27.22 3.96 -33.27
N THR A 6 -27.00 4.86 -32.33
CA THR A 6 -27.43 6.26 -32.45
C THR A 6 -26.55 7.18 -31.61
N LYS A 7 -26.46 8.45 -32.01
CA LYS A 7 -25.74 9.53 -31.32
C LYS A 7 -26.66 10.74 -31.23
N PHE A 8 -26.88 11.28 -30.05
CA PHE A 8 -27.77 12.44 -29.87
C PHE A 8 -27.27 13.38 -28.77
N TYR A 9 -27.71 14.63 -28.83
CA TYR A 9 -27.41 15.64 -27.83
C TYR A 9 -28.33 15.54 -26.62
N VAL A 10 -27.76 15.74 -25.44
CA VAL A 10 -28.48 15.89 -24.18
C VAL A 10 -28.11 17.21 -23.52
N ASN A 11 -29.03 17.74 -22.73
CA ASN A 11 -28.85 19.03 -22.08
C ASN A 11 -27.77 18.95 -20.99
N LYS A 12 -27.33 20.11 -20.50
CA LYS A 12 -26.30 20.20 -19.46
C LYS A 12 -26.77 19.77 -18.06
N GLU A 13 -28.08 19.66 -17.86
CA GLU A 13 -28.65 19.17 -16.60
C GLU A 13 -28.39 17.67 -16.41
N LEU A 14 -28.26 16.91 -17.51
CA LEU A 14 -27.78 15.54 -17.45
C LEU A 14 -26.26 15.53 -17.29
N THR A 15 -25.80 15.62 -16.04
CA THR A 15 -24.38 15.45 -15.69
C THR A 15 -23.95 13.99 -15.79
N MET A 16 -22.64 13.75 -15.73
CA MET A 16 -22.10 12.39 -15.71
C MET A 16 -22.62 11.58 -14.51
N GLU A 17 -22.69 12.19 -13.33
CA GLU A 17 -23.22 11.57 -12.12
C GLU A 17 -24.70 11.21 -12.28
N LYS A 18 -25.50 12.12 -12.86
CA LYS A 18 -26.92 11.86 -13.11
C LYS A 18 -27.10 10.75 -14.15
N PHE A 19 -26.25 10.70 -15.17
CA PHE A 19 -26.27 9.62 -16.15
C PHE A 19 -25.93 8.26 -15.51
N ILE A 20 -24.93 8.22 -14.62
CA ILE A 20 -24.58 7.01 -13.85
C ILE A 20 -25.77 6.59 -12.98
N GLU A 21 -26.38 7.51 -12.24
CA GLU A 21 -27.56 7.25 -11.40
C GLU A 21 -28.69 6.60 -12.22
N LEU A 22 -29.06 7.21 -13.36
CA LEU A 22 -30.09 6.65 -14.25
C LEU A 22 -29.73 5.27 -14.80
N ALA A 23 -28.44 5.02 -15.06
CA ALA A 23 -27.99 3.71 -15.52
C ALA A 23 -28.11 2.65 -14.43
N PHE A 24 -27.75 2.97 -13.18
CA PHE A 24 -27.94 2.08 -12.04
C PHE A 24 -29.42 1.84 -11.75
N ASP A 25 -30.27 2.86 -11.81
CA ASP A 25 -31.73 2.71 -11.68
C ASP A 25 -32.31 1.79 -12.75
N TRP A 26 -31.83 1.91 -14.00
CA TRP A 26 -32.24 1.04 -15.09
C TRP A 26 -31.83 -0.41 -14.82
N VAL A 27 -30.58 -0.64 -14.42
CA VAL A 27 -30.04 -1.98 -14.20
C VAL A 27 -30.69 -2.66 -12.99
N ASN A 28 -30.82 -1.94 -11.87
CA ASN A 28 -31.45 -2.44 -10.65
C ASN A 28 -32.98 -2.60 -10.77
N GLY A 29 -33.65 -1.73 -11.53
CA GLY A 29 -35.10 -1.76 -11.72
C GLY A 29 -35.58 -2.75 -12.78
N SER A 30 -34.67 -3.49 -13.42
CA SER A 30 -35.01 -4.44 -14.48
C SER A 30 -35.33 -5.82 -13.91
N PRO A 31 -36.49 -6.42 -14.22
CA PRO A 31 -36.80 -7.79 -13.80
C PRO A 31 -35.97 -8.84 -14.55
N HIS A 32 -35.21 -8.43 -15.57
CA HIS A 32 -34.41 -9.33 -16.41
C HIS A 32 -32.95 -9.43 -15.99
N TYR A 33 -32.50 -8.62 -15.03
CA TYR A 33 -31.11 -8.61 -14.59
C TYR A 33 -31.02 -9.06 -13.12
N GLY A 34 -30.06 -9.92 -12.81
CA GLY A 34 -29.85 -10.47 -11.47
C GLY A 34 -29.05 -9.57 -10.53
N PHE A 35 -29.02 -8.25 -10.73
CA PHE A 35 -28.22 -7.36 -9.88
C PHE A 35 -28.95 -7.02 -8.58
N ASN A 36 -28.28 -7.26 -7.45
CA ASN A 36 -28.83 -7.02 -6.12
C ASN A 36 -28.52 -5.59 -5.64
N SER A 37 -29.27 -4.60 -6.11
CA SER A 37 -29.17 -3.18 -5.66
C SER A 37 -27.73 -2.65 -5.69
N ILE A 38 -27.08 -2.80 -6.84
CA ILE A 38 -25.70 -2.36 -7.02
C ILE A 38 -25.62 -0.84 -7.04
N CYS A 39 -24.50 -0.29 -6.58
CA CYS A 39 -24.23 1.14 -6.60
C CYS A 39 -22.82 1.42 -7.15
N TRP A 40 -22.64 2.62 -7.69
CA TRP A 40 -21.34 3.07 -8.13
C TRP A 40 -20.43 3.33 -6.94
N ASN A 41 -19.19 2.85 -7.01
CA ASN A 41 -18.19 3.02 -5.95
C ASN A 41 -17.31 4.27 -6.13
N GLY A 42 -17.62 5.14 -7.10
CA GLY A 42 -16.86 6.35 -7.41
C GLY A 42 -15.51 6.10 -8.09
N LYS A 43 -15.16 4.85 -8.40
CA LYS A 43 -13.88 4.54 -9.08
C LYS A 43 -14.01 4.74 -10.59
N PRO A 44 -12.91 5.16 -11.27
CA PRO A 44 -12.90 5.31 -12.73
C PRO A 44 -13.15 4.00 -13.48
N LEU A 45 -12.82 2.86 -12.88
CA LEU A 45 -13.16 1.53 -13.38
C LEU A 45 -14.07 0.84 -12.36
N TYR A 46 -15.23 0.42 -12.82
CA TYR A 46 -16.19 -0.38 -12.06
C TYR A 46 -16.63 -1.56 -12.92
N GLU A 47 -16.43 -2.78 -12.43
CA GLU A 47 -16.91 -3.99 -13.10
C GLU A 47 -17.60 -4.87 -12.07
N ILE A 48 -18.75 -5.40 -12.43
CA ILE A 48 -19.46 -6.43 -11.66
C ILE A 48 -19.98 -7.48 -12.63
N GLU A 49 -19.81 -8.75 -12.26
CA GLU A 49 -20.15 -9.90 -13.07
C GLU A 49 -20.96 -10.89 -12.24
N MET A 50 -22.06 -11.32 -12.83
CA MET A 50 -22.97 -12.37 -12.38
C MET A 50 -22.93 -13.50 -13.42
N GLU A 51 -23.58 -14.62 -13.15
CA GLU A 51 -23.54 -15.80 -14.02
C GLU A 51 -23.92 -15.52 -15.49
N LYS A 52 -24.92 -14.67 -15.72
CA LYS A 52 -25.42 -14.32 -17.07
C LYS A 52 -25.19 -12.86 -17.46
N GLN A 53 -24.73 -12.01 -16.55
CA GLN A 53 -24.67 -10.57 -16.78
C GLN A 53 -23.36 -9.95 -16.33
N LYS A 54 -22.90 -8.95 -17.07
CA LYS A 54 -21.74 -8.14 -16.70
C LYS A 54 -22.02 -6.67 -16.92
N LEU A 55 -21.85 -5.86 -15.89
CA LEU A 55 -21.88 -4.41 -15.99
C LEU A 55 -20.46 -3.89 -15.82
N SER A 56 -20.00 -3.12 -16.80
CA SER A 56 -18.70 -2.45 -16.78
C SER A 56 -18.90 -0.96 -16.99
N ILE A 57 -18.23 -0.13 -16.20
CA ILE A 57 -18.20 1.33 -16.33
C ILE A 57 -16.75 1.78 -16.33
N VAL A 58 -16.43 2.64 -17.28
CA VAL A 58 -15.08 3.16 -17.52
C VAL A 58 -15.19 4.66 -17.70
N GLN A 59 -14.66 5.43 -16.76
CA GLN A 59 -14.54 6.88 -16.82
C GLN A 59 -13.14 7.27 -17.29
N SER A 60 -13.05 8.14 -18.29
CA SER A 60 -11.78 8.67 -18.79
C SER A 60 -11.03 9.45 -17.71
N ILE A 61 -9.70 9.51 -17.81
CA ILE A 61 -8.87 10.23 -16.83
C ILE A 61 -9.06 11.74 -16.90
N ASP A 62 -9.32 12.29 -18.09
CA ASP A 62 -9.71 13.70 -18.24
C ASP A 62 -11.18 13.96 -17.80
N LYS A 63 -11.89 12.91 -17.36
CA LYS A 63 -13.28 12.89 -16.88
C LYS A 63 -14.32 13.44 -17.85
N LYS A 64 -13.97 13.64 -19.12
CA LYS A 64 -14.92 14.13 -20.14
C LYS A 64 -15.75 13.02 -20.76
N ILE A 65 -15.29 11.78 -20.71
CA ILE A 65 -15.93 10.64 -21.35
C ILE A 65 -16.20 9.56 -20.31
N LEU A 66 -17.42 9.01 -20.33
CA LEU A 66 -17.81 7.84 -19.57
C LEU A 66 -18.37 6.80 -20.53
N ALA A 67 -17.86 5.58 -20.44
CA ALA A 67 -18.42 4.43 -21.13
C ALA A 67 -19.07 3.50 -20.12
N LEU A 68 -20.24 2.98 -20.48
CA LEU A 68 -20.96 1.95 -19.77
C LEU A 68 -21.26 0.81 -20.73
N ARG A 69 -20.99 -0.43 -20.32
CA ARG A 69 -21.30 -1.64 -21.05
C ARG A 69 -22.09 -2.59 -20.16
N LEU A 70 -23.26 -3.00 -20.64
CA LEU A 70 -24.04 -4.08 -20.05
C LEU A 70 -24.11 -5.26 -21.01
N GLU A 71 -23.50 -6.37 -20.62
CA GLU A 71 -23.60 -7.66 -21.28
C GLU A 71 -24.64 -8.52 -20.56
N ASN A 72 -25.55 -9.15 -21.30
CA ASN A 72 -26.56 -10.06 -20.77
C ASN A 72 -26.77 -11.23 -21.73
N ARG A 73 -26.63 -12.46 -21.22
CA ARG A 73 -26.97 -13.68 -21.92
C ARG A 73 -28.43 -14.05 -21.65
N ASP A 74 -29.24 -14.14 -22.71
CA ASP A 74 -30.64 -14.57 -22.60
C ASP A 74 -30.79 -16.09 -22.61
N ASP A 75 -32.04 -16.56 -22.52
CA ASP A 75 -32.37 -17.99 -22.46
C ASP A 75 -32.20 -18.71 -23.82
N GLU A 76 -32.09 -17.96 -24.92
CA GLU A 76 -31.75 -18.49 -26.26
C GLU A 76 -30.22 -18.51 -26.50
N ASN A 77 -29.42 -18.32 -25.43
CA ASN A 77 -27.96 -18.21 -25.50
C ASN A 77 -27.46 -17.06 -26.39
N VAL A 78 -28.24 -16.00 -26.56
CA VAL A 78 -27.79 -14.79 -27.25
C VAL A 78 -27.20 -13.81 -26.25
N ILE A 79 -25.98 -13.35 -26.54
CA ILE A 79 -25.27 -12.34 -25.76
C ILE A 79 -25.66 -10.96 -26.30
N TRP A 80 -26.39 -10.20 -25.50
CA TRP A 80 -26.74 -8.82 -25.78
C TRP A 80 -25.73 -7.88 -25.12
N THR A 81 -25.09 -7.02 -25.90
CA THR A 81 -24.15 -6.00 -25.42
C THR A 81 -24.74 -4.61 -25.64
N ASN A 82 -25.07 -3.91 -24.56
CA ASN A 82 -25.54 -2.52 -24.58
C ASN A 82 -24.38 -1.61 -24.20
N ASP A 83 -23.88 -0.84 -25.16
CA ASP A 83 -22.86 0.18 -24.93
C ASP A 83 -23.51 1.56 -24.91
N PHE A 84 -23.19 2.33 -23.87
CA PHE A 84 -23.49 3.75 -23.78
C PHE A 84 -22.19 4.51 -23.59
N VAL A 85 -21.99 5.58 -24.35
CA VAL A 85 -20.89 6.50 -24.15
C VAL A 85 -21.45 7.89 -23.97
N TYR A 86 -21.13 8.49 -22.85
CA TYR A 86 -21.45 9.86 -22.50
C TYR A 86 -20.20 10.72 -22.66
N GLU A 87 -20.31 11.85 -23.34
CA GLU A 87 -19.23 12.85 -23.50
C GLU A 87 -19.73 14.23 -23.10
N GLU A 88 -18.96 14.92 -22.27
CA GLU A 88 -19.19 16.32 -21.93
C GLU A 88 -18.69 17.22 -23.06
N GLY A 89 -19.62 17.91 -23.73
CA GLY A 89 -19.30 18.92 -24.74
C GLY A 89 -19.24 20.33 -24.15
N ASP A 90 -19.03 21.36 -24.95
CA ASP A 90 -19.06 22.74 -24.46
C ASP A 90 -20.50 23.28 -24.33
N ILE A 91 -21.32 23.05 -25.36
CA ILE A 91 -22.71 23.54 -25.44
C ILE A 91 -23.69 22.48 -24.92
N ASN A 92 -23.69 21.29 -25.54
CA ASN A 92 -24.52 20.15 -25.17
C ASN A 92 -23.62 18.96 -24.85
N ASN A 93 -24.10 18.08 -23.97
CA ASN A 93 -23.47 16.78 -23.77
C ASN A 93 -23.93 15.83 -24.87
N ILE A 94 -23.20 14.74 -25.09
CA ILE A 94 -23.48 13.77 -26.14
C ILE A 94 -23.67 12.40 -25.51
N ILE A 95 -24.68 11.67 -25.98
CA ILE A 95 -24.82 10.24 -25.72
C ILE A 95 -24.74 9.48 -27.04
N LEU A 96 -23.84 8.51 -27.09
CA LEU A 96 -23.80 7.45 -28.09
C LEU A 96 -24.36 6.17 -27.48
N VAL A 97 -25.25 5.50 -28.19
CA VAL A 97 -25.85 4.22 -27.78
C VAL A 97 -25.61 3.20 -28.87
N ARG A 98 -25.14 2.01 -28.49
CA ARG A 98 -25.01 0.86 -29.40
C ARG A 98 -25.57 -0.39 -28.75
N LEU A 99 -26.27 -1.18 -29.56
CA LEU A 99 -26.71 -2.52 -29.19
C LEU A 99 -26.08 -3.51 -30.15
N ALA A 100 -25.37 -4.48 -29.60
CA ALA A 100 -24.90 -5.65 -30.32
C ALA A 100 -25.57 -6.91 -29.78
N ARG A 101 -25.69 -7.90 -30.65
CA ARG A 101 -26.07 -9.26 -30.28
C ARG A 101 -25.15 -10.26 -30.96
N ASP A 102 -24.75 -11.28 -30.22
CA ASP A 102 -23.88 -12.35 -30.70
C ASP A 102 -24.42 -13.69 -30.19
N ALA A 103 -24.38 -14.72 -31.03
CA ALA A 103 -24.71 -16.08 -30.61
C ALA A 103 -23.59 -16.59 -29.69
N ALA A 104 -23.93 -17.15 -28.52
CA ALA A 104 -22.91 -17.74 -27.64
C ALA A 104 -22.34 -19.04 -28.20
N ASP A 105 -23.14 -19.77 -28.99
CA ASP A 105 -22.77 -21.04 -29.61
C ASP A 105 -23.39 -21.17 -31.01
N LYS A 106 -23.06 -22.25 -31.73
CA LYS A 106 -23.52 -22.49 -33.10
C LYS A 106 -25.01 -22.88 -33.19
N GLU A 107 -25.61 -23.29 -32.07
CA GLU A 107 -26.99 -23.80 -32.00
C GLU A 107 -27.98 -22.68 -31.63
N SER A 108 -27.47 -21.59 -31.06
CA SER A 108 -28.24 -20.42 -30.63
C SER A 108 -28.99 -19.79 -31.81
N TYR A 109 -30.29 -19.58 -31.62
CA TYR A 109 -31.12 -18.86 -32.59
C TYR A 109 -31.04 -17.35 -32.32
N VAL A 110 -30.59 -16.58 -33.33
CA VAL A 110 -30.51 -15.13 -33.20
C VAL A 110 -31.76 -14.49 -33.81
N SER A 111 -32.74 -14.17 -32.96
CA SER A 111 -33.94 -13.43 -33.37
C SER A 111 -33.58 -12.14 -34.10
N ARG A 112 -34.33 -11.80 -35.17
CA ARG A 112 -34.15 -10.52 -35.87
C ARG A 112 -34.64 -9.34 -35.05
N LYS A 113 -35.66 -9.55 -34.20
CA LYS A 113 -36.26 -8.51 -33.38
C LYS A 113 -35.32 -8.12 -32.25
N PHE A 114 -35.34 -6.85 -31.86
CA PHE A 114 -34.62 -6.35 -30.70
C PHE A 114 -35.42 -5.22 -30.05
N ASN A 115 -35.16 -4.99 -28.77
CA ASN A 115 -35.69 -3.85 -28.05
C ASN A 115 -34.63 -2.75 -28.01
N ARG A 116 -35.01 -1.52 -28.36
CA ARG A 116 -34.13 -0.36 -28.19
C ARG A 116 -33.76 -0.20 -26.71
N PRO A 117 -32.52 0.19 -26.38
CA PRO A 117 -32.06 0.25 -25.00
C PRO A 117 -32.95 1.15 -24.12
N ARG A 118 -33.36 0.63 -22.96
CA ARG A 118 -34.37 1.26 -22.09
C ARG A 118 -33.86 2.54 -21.45
N LEU A 119 -32.59 2.59 -21.04
CA LEU A 119 -31.96 3.78 -20.48
C LEU A 119 -32.09 5.01 -21.39
N MET A 120 -31.86 4.83 -22.70
CA MET A 120 -32.05 5.90 -23.70
C MET A 120 -33.48 6.45 -23.69
N LYS A 121 -34.49 5.56 -23.67
CA LYS A 121 -35.90 5.97 -23.61
C LYS A 121 -36.22 6.73 -22.32
N THR A 122 -35.68 6.27 -21.20
CA THR A 122 -35.85 6.94 -19.90
C THR A 122 -35.28 8.35 -19.90
N ILE A 123 -34.06 8.53 -20.42
CA ILE A 123 -33.39 9.84 -20.51
C ILE A 123 -34.26 10.85 -21.26
N LEU A 124 -34.80 10.45 -22.42
CA LEU A 124 -35.63 11.33 -23.24
C LEU A 124 -37.01 11.59 -22.63
N LYS A 125 -37.61 10.57 -22.02
CA LYS A 125 -38.89 10.72 -21.30
C LYS A 125 -38.78 11.71 -20.12
N LEU A 126 -37.61 11.76 -19.48
CA LEU A 126 -37.32 12.71 -18.40
C LEU A 126 -36.99 14.13 -18.90
N GLY A 127 -36.94 14.35 -20.21
CA GLY A 127 -36.74 15.68 -20.80
C GLY A 127 -35.29 16.11 -20.95
N TYR A 128 -34.31 15.20 -20.80
CA TYR A 128 -32.89 15.53 -20.95
C TYR A 128 -32.42 15.71 -22.40
N GLY A 129 -33.31 15.56 -23.39
CA GLY A 129 -32.95 15.79 -24.80
C GLY A 129 -32.65 17.26 -25.06
N ALA A 130 -31.55 17.55 -25.75
CA ALA A 130 -31.16 18.91 -26.13
C ALA A 130 -31.72 19.32 -27.50
N MET A 131 -31.41 20.55 -27.89
CA MET A 131 -31.67 21.04 -29.24
C MET A 131 -30.61 20.52 -30.21
N ASP A 132 -31.07 19.95 -31.32
CA ASP A 132 -30.29 19.66 -32.52
C ASP A 132 -30.54 20.80 -33.51
N ASN A 133 -29.70 21.84 -33.42
CA ASN A 133 -29.97 23.17 -33.97
C ASN A 133 -31.30 23.75 -33.46
N ASP A 134 -32.34 23.74 -34.29
CA ASP A 134 -33.66 24.29 -34.03
C ASP A 134 -34.76 23.23 -33.89
N LEU A 135 -34.39 21.94 -33.81
CA LEU A 135 -35.29 20.83 -33.51
C LEU A 135 -34.99 20.21 -32.14
N PRO A 136 -35.99 20.05 -31.26
CA PRO A 136 -35.79 19.42 -29.96
C PRO A 136 -35.71 17.89 -30.10
N ILE A 137 -34.67 17.28 -29.55
CA ILE A 137 -34.58 15.81 -29.44
C ILE A 137 -35.55 15.37 -28.35
N SER A 138 -36.65 14.72 -28.74
CA SER A 138 -37.71 14.33 -27.80
C SER A 138 -38.42 13.04 -28.22
N ASP A 139 -39.35 12.58 -27.37
CA ASP A 139 -40.28 11.47 -27.66
C ASP A 139 -41.62 11.95 -28.25
N LYS A 140 -41.70 13.22 -28.69
CA LYS A 140 -42.90 13.84 -29.24
C LYS A 140 -42.68 14.30 -30.69
N PRO A 141 -43.71 14.26 -31.54
CA PRO A 141 -43.62 14.79 -32.89
C PRO A 141 -43.54 16.32 -32.89
N PHE A 142 -42.78 16.87 -33.83
CA PHE A 142 -42.73 18.29 -34.12
C PHE A 142 -43.77 18.63 -35.20
N LEU A 143 -44.75 19.46 -34.87
CA LEU A 143 -45.81 19.85 -35.81
C LEU A 143 -45.34 20.96 -36.75
N ILE A 144 -45.49 20.72 -38.05
CA ILE A 144 -45.26 21.70 -39.10
C ILE A 144 -46.55 22.41 -39.42
N LYS A 145 -46.50 23.73 -39.27
CA LYS A 145 -47.57 24.70 -39.47
C LYS A 145 -47.10 25.77 -40.44
N GLU A 146 -47.99 26.70 -40.79
CA GLU A 146 -47.64 27.79 -41.71
C GLU A 146 -46.53 28.71 -41.17
N ASP A 147 -46.51 28.95 -39.86
CA ASP A 147 -45.55 29.83 -39.19
C ASP A 147 -44.12 29.28 -39.18
N ASN A 148 -43.94 27.96 -39.30
CA ASN A 148 -42.65 27.30 -39.24
C ASN A 148 -42.30 26.50 -40.51
N LEU A 149 -43.00 26.77 -41.62
CA LEU A 149 -42.86 26.08 -42.90
C LEU A 149 -41.44 26.15 -43.48
N GLU A 150 -40.71 27.23 -43.18
CA GLU A 150 -39.32 27.41 -43.58
C GLU A 150 -38.40 26.29 -43.08
N LYS A 151 -38.70 25.69 -41.91
CA LYS A 151 -37.92 24.57 -41.37
C LYS A 151 -38.06 23.34 -42.25
N ALA A 152 -39.28 23.02 -42.67
CA ALA A 152 -39.55 21.93 -43.60
C ALA A 152 -38.87 22.17 -44.95
N GLU A 153 -38.94 23.40 -45.49
CA GLU A 153 -38.24 23.77 -46.72
C GLU A 153 -36.73 23.53 -46.62
N LYS A 154 -36.09 23.99 -45.54
CA LYS A 154 -34.64 23.83 -45.32
C LYS A 154 -34.22 22.37 -45.25
N ILE A 155 -35.03 21.51 -44.63
CA ILE A 155 -34.76 20.07 -44.55
C ILE A 155 -34.90 19.40 -45.91
N ILE A 156 -36.02 19.64 -46.60
CA ILE A 156 -36.32 19.01 -47.89
C ILE A 156 -35.28 19.43 -48.96
N SER A 157 -34.84 20.68 -48.91
CA SER A 157 -33.81 21.20 -49.82
C SER A 157 -32.37 20.88 -49.40
N GLY A 158 -32.15 20.30 -48.21
CA GLY A 158 -30.83 19.96 -47.68
C GLY A 158 -29.98 21.17 -47.24
N LYS A 159 -30.62 22.31 -46.93
CA LYS A 159 -29.95 23.57 -46.49
C LYS A 159 -29.48 23.51 -45.03
N THR A 160 -30.08 22.65 -44.20
CA THR A 160 -29.75 22.51 -42.77
C THR A 160 -29.40 21.06 -42.46
N LYS A 161 -28.33 20.85 -41.69
CA LYS A 161 -27.84 19.52 -41.27
C LYS A 161 -28.15 19.30 -39.80
N TYR A 162 -28.80 18.19 -39.50
CA TYR A 162 -29.09 17.75 -38.15
C TYR A 162 -28.19 16.56 -37.80
N LEU A 163 -27.89 16.40 -36.52
CA LEU A 163 -27.19 15.21 -36.02
C LEU A 163 -28.05 13.97 -36.22
N LEU A 164 -29.33 14.07 -35.87
CA LEU A 164 -30.30 12.99 -36.07
C LEU A 164 -30.99 13.10 -37.43
N PRO A 165 -31.28 11.96 -38.09
CA PRO A 165 -32.16 11.93 -39.24
C PRO A 165 -33.52 12.56 -38.94
N VAL A 166 -34.18 13.09 -39.97
CA VAL A 166 -35.53 13.63 -39.89
C VAL A 166 -36.50 12.70 -40.61
N VAL A 167 -37.50 12.21 -39.90
CA VAL A 167 -38.65 11.48 -40.46
C VAL A 167 -39.78 12.47 -40.66
N TYR A 168 -40.00 12.83 -41.93
CA TYR A 168 -41.04 13.76 -42.33
C TYR A 168 -42.30 12.99 -42.75
N VAL A 169 -43.42 13.26 -42.08
CA VAL A 169 -44.71 12.58 -42.26
C VAL A 169 -45.72 13.56 -42.84
N THR A 170 -46.22 13.24 -44.02
CA THR A 170 -47.28 14.03 -44.69
C THR A 170 -48.66 13.48 -44.36
N LYS A 171 -49.69 14.30 -44.56
CA LYS A 171 -51.09 13.89 -44.42
C LYS A 171 -51.66 13.41 -45.76
N LYS A 172 -52.61 12.47 -45.71
CA LYS A 172 -53.32 11.99 -46.90
C LYS A 172 -54.31 13.06 -47.38
N PHE A 173 -54.40 13.25 -48.70
CA PHE A 173 -55.28 14.26 -49.30
C PHE A 173 -56.77 13.99 -49.07
N ILE A 174 -57.15 12.72 -48.90
CA ILE A 174 -58.56 12.31 -48.80
C ILE A 174 -59.20 12.66 -47.44
N ASP A 175 -58.45 12.54 -46.35
CA ASP A 175 -58.97 12.60 -44.97
C ASP A 175 -58.19 13.59 -44.08
N ASN A 176 -57.17 14.27 -44.64
CA ASN A 176 -56.27 15.17 -43.91
C ASN A 176 -55.68 14.50 -42.64
N ASN A 177 -55.43 13.19 -42.71
CA ASN A 177 -54.96 12.38 -41.60
C ASN A 177 -53.72 11.56 -41.96
N THR A 178 -53.00 11.08 -40.95
CA THR A 178 -51.86 10.16 -41.12
C THR A 178 -52.35 8.71 -41.10
N ILE A 179 -51.71 7.85 -41.88
CA ILE A 179 -52.01 6.40 -41.85
C ILE A 179 -51.51 5.72 -40.57
N LEU A 180 -50.45 6.28 -39.96
CA LEU A 180 -49.80 5.78 -38.75
C LEU A 180 -50.04 6.72 -37.58
N ASP A 181 -49.90 6.20 -36.36
CA ASP A 181 -49.85 6.99 -35.13
C ASP A 181 -48.48 7.66 -35.00
N THR A 182 -48.47 8.99 -35.13
CA THR A 182 -47.26 9.81 -35.10
C THR A 182 -46.66 9.97 -33.72
N ASN A 183 -47.47 9.86 -32.65
CA ASN A 183 -46.98 9.90 -31.28
C ASN A 183 -46.24 8.60 -30.96
N GLU A 184 -46.79 7.46 -31.35
CA GLU A 184 -46.11 6.18 -31.19
C GLU A 184 -44.86 6.10 -32.08
N LEU A 185 -44.88 6.66 -33.29
CA LEU A 185 -43.68 6.76 -34.13
C LEU A 185 -42.60 7.62 -33.45
N ALA A 186 -42.95 8.76 -32.84
CA ALA A 186 -42.00 9.62 -32.14
C ALA A 186 -41.39 8.91 -30.92
N LYS A 187 -42.17 8.18 -30.12
CA LYS A 187 -41.64 7.31 -29.06
C LYS A 187 -40.78 6.18 -29.63
N ASP A 188 -41.14 5.68 -30.82
CA ASP A 188 -40.39 4.66 -31.54
C ASP A 188 -39.06 5.13 -32.11
N LEU A 189 -38.90 6.43 -32.27
CA LEU A 189 -37.71 7.06 -32.83
C LEU A 189 -37.00 8.02 -31.88
N ALA A 190 -37.46 8.14 -30.63
CA ALA A 190 -36.84 8.97 -29.60
C ALA A 190 -35.34 8.66 -29.49
N GLY A 191 -34.50 9.68 -29.75
CA GLY A 191 -33.03 9.59 -29.71
C GLY A 191 -32.40 8.98 -30.96
N THR A 192 -33.20 8.60 -31.95
CA THR A 192 -32.79 7.99 -33.22
C THR A 192 -33.12 8.87 -34.42
N ALA A 193 -34.23 9.60 -34.38
CA ALA A 193 -34.62 10.58 -35.38
C ALA A 193 -35.60 11.61 -34.83
N HIS A 194 -35.63 12.78 -35.47
CA HIS A 194 -36.71 13.75 -35.31
C HIS A 194 -37.93 13.29 -36.09
N VAL A 195 -39.13 13.40 -35.52
CA VAL A 195 -40.37 13.11 -36.24
C VAL A 195 -41.10 14.42 -36.50
N MET A 196 -41.25 14.79 -37.76
CA MET A 196 -41.94 16.01 -38.19
C MET A 196 -43.23 15.64 -38.90
N VAL A 197 -44.32 16.31 -38.55
CA VAL A 197 -45.66 15.96 -39.05
C VAL A 197 -46.35 17.20 -39.56
N GLU A 198 -46.88 17.15 -40.79
CA GLU A 198 -47.68 18.23 -41.35
C GLU A 198 -49.01 18.37 -40.59
N ASP A 199 -49.39 19.62 -40.29
CA ASP A 199 -50.68 19.92 -39.66
C ASP A 199 -51.85 19.89 -40.67
N SER A 200 -51.57 20.19 -41.94
CA SER A 200 -52.58 20.20 -43.01
C SER A 200 -51.98 19.81 -44.37
N THR A 201 -52.79 19.20 -45.24
CA THR A 201 -52.45 18.89 -46.62
C THR A 201 -52.16 20.13 -47.48
N GLU A 202 -52.66 21.31 -47.11
CA GLU A 202 -52.35 22.57 -47.79
C GLU A 202 -50.85 22.92 -47.73
N LEU A 203 -50.17 22.49 -46.67
CA LEU A 203 -48.73 22.71 -46.48
C LEU A 203 -47.91 21.96 -47.53
N SER A 204 -48.33 20.74 -47.90
CA SER A 204 -47.71 19.98 -48.99
C SER A 204 -47.74 20.74 -50.32
N SER A 205 -48.83 21.46 -50.63
CA SER A 205 -48.95 22.29 -51.84
C SER A 205 -48.03 23.51 -51.78
N LYS A 206 -47.99 24.21 -50.64
CA LYS A 206 -47.08 25.36 -50.45
C LYS A 206 -45.60 24.94 -50.51
N LEU A 207 -45.26 23.79 -49.94
CA LEU A 207 -43.91 23.22 -50.00
C LEU A 207 -43.52 22.79 -51.41
N LYS A 208 -44.48 22.35 -52.23
CA LYS A 208 -44.23 22.01 -53.64
C LYS A 208 -43.65 23.19 -54.41
N GLU A 209 -44.23 24.38 -54.24
CA GLU A 209 -43.74 25.60 -54.89
C GLU A 209 -42.35 26.02 -54.37
N LYS A 210 -42.08 25.83 -53.08
CA LYS A 210 -40.81 26.20 -52.44
C LYS A 210 -39.66 25.21 -52.64
N THR A 211 -39.95 23.97 -53.03
CA THR A 211 -38.96 22.87 -53.10
C THR A 211 -38.84 22.24 -54.48
N ASP A 212 -39.33 22.93 -55.52
CA ASP A 212 -39.36 22.43 -56.91
C ASP A 212 -40.03 21.05 -57.03
N GLY A 213 -41.03 20.79 -56.18
CA GLY A 213 -41.80 19.54 -56.15
C GLY A 213 -41.06 18.30 -55.64
N ILE A 214 -39.90 18.45 -54.98
CA ILE A 214 -39.15 17.32 -54.42
C ILE A 214 -39.78 16.81 -53.11
N ASN A 215 -40.63 17.62 -52.46
CA ASN A 215 -41.28 17.27 -51.21
C ASN A 215 -42.12 15.97 -51.30
N PRO A 216 -42.18 15.18 -50.22
CA PRO A 216 -43.18 14.11 -50.10
C PRO A 216 -44.59 14.71 -50.00
N PHE A 217 -45.60 13.91 -50.32
CA PHE A 217 -47.00 14.30 -50.24
C PHE A 217 -47.93 13.08 -50.11
N ASN A 218 -49.22 13.34 -49.86
CA ASN A 218 -50.30 12.34 -49.82
C ASN A 218 -50.05 11.15 -48.88
N GLY A 219 -49.69 11.42 -47.63
CA GLY A 219 -49.47 10.38 -46.62
C GLY A 219 -48.09 9.72 -46.67
N ALA A 220 -47.26 10.03 -47.66
CA ALA A 220 -45.89 9.53 -47.74
C ALA A 220 -45.05 9.95 -46.54
N VAL A 221 -44.12 9.07 -46.16
CA VAL A 221 -43.09 9.33 -45.16
C VAL A 221 -41.75 9.38 -45.85
N HIS A 222 -40.95 10.42 -45.57
CA HIS A 222 -39.61 10.55 -46.10
C HIS A 222 -38.60 10.66 -44.95
N ILE A 223 -37.59 9.80 -44.96
CA ILE A 223 -36.45 9.87 -44.03
C ILE A 223 -35.31 10.65 -44.68
N TYR A 224 -34.92 11.76 -44.08
CA TYR A 224 -33.76 12.57 -44.46
C TYR A 224 -32.60 12.27 -43.52
N TYR A 225 -31.53 11.63 -44.00
CA TYR A 225 -30.37 11.27 -43.15
C TYR A 225 -29.32 12.39 -43.08
N THR A 226 -29.05 13.02 -44.23
CA THR A 226 -28.09 14.11 -44.48
C THR A 226 -28.30 14.57 -45.93
N ASP A 227 -28.00 15.84 -46.27
CA ASP A 227 -28.17 16.42 -47.62
C ASP A 227 -29.46 15.93 -48.34
N LYS A 228 -29.39 15.64 -49.65
CA LYS A 228 -30.50 15.11 -50.47
C LYS A 228 -30.64 13.58 -50.41
N VAL A 229 -29.91 12.89 -49.53
CA VAL A 229 -29.98 11.42 -49.42
C VAL A 229 -31.09 11.04 -48.46
N GLY A 230 -32.17 10.51 -49.02
CA GLY A 230 -33.33 10.08 -48.26
C GLY A 230 -33.95 8.79 -48.76
N SER A 231 -34.92 8.30 -48.00
CA SER A 231 -35.73 7.13 -48.37
C SER A 231 -37.19 7.50 -48.22
N ARG A 232 -37.94 7.39 -49.32
CA ARG A 232 -39.38 7.64 -49.37
C ARG A 232 -40.13 6.31 -49.20
N PHE A 233 -41.17 6.34 -48.38
CA PHE A 233 -42.06 5.22 -48.12
C PHE A 233 -43.49 5.64 -48.45
N ILE A 234 -44.19 4.83 -49.24
CA ILE A 234 -45.55 5.11 -49.72
C ILE A 234 -46.53 4.27 -48.91
N PRO A 235 -47.61 4.85 -48.35
CA PRO A 235 -48.58 4.13 -47.51
C PRO A 235 -49.24 2.94 -48.20
N ASP A 236 -49.54 3.07 -49.49
CA ASP A 236 -50.32 2.09 -50.28
C ASP A 236 -49.59 0.75 -50.44
N GLU A 237 -48.29 0.69 -50.14
CA GLU A 237 -47.49 -0.54 -50.16
C GLU A 237 -47.69 -1.40 -48.88
N PHE A 238 -48.51 -0.96 -47.93
CA PHE A 238 -48.65 -1.57 -46.60
C PHE A 238 -50.10 -1.86 -46.22
N GLU A 239 -50.31 -3.02 -45.59
CA GLU A 239 -51.65 -3.47 -45.16
C GLU A 239 -52.26 -2.59 -44.05
N ASN A 240 -51.43 -2.03 -43.16
CA ASN A 240 -51.90 -1.20 -42.04
C ASN A 240 -50.82 -0.24 -41.53
N GLY A 241 -51.24 0.75 -40.72
CA GLY A 241 -50.35 1.75 -40.16
C GLY A 241 -49.24 1.19 -39.26
N ASN A 242 -49.46 0.04 -38.61
CA ASN A 242 -48.48 -0.58 -37.72
C ASN A 242 -47.33 -1.25 -38.50
N SER A 243 -47.64 -1.97 -39.58
CA SER A 243 -46.62 -2.58 -40.45
C SER A 243 -45.81 -1.48 -41.17
N PHE A 244 -46.48 -0.39 -41.56
CA PHE A 244 -45.83 0.79 -42.11
C PHE A 244 -44.86 1.45 -41.10
N ARG A 245 -45.33 1.68 -39.87
CA ARG A 245 -44.51 2.21 -38.77
C ARG A 245 -43.29 1.33 -38.50
N ALA A 246 -43.48 0.01 -38.38
CA ALA A 246 -42.42 -0.94 -38.13
C ALA A 246 -41.36 -0.94 -39.25
N LYS A 247 -41.78 -0.79 -40.51
CA LYS A 247 -40.87 -0.72 -41.65
C LYS A 247 -39.99 0.52 -41.61
N ILE A 248 -40.57 1.68 -41.30
CA ILE A 248 -39.84 2.96 -41.16
C ILE A 248 -38.76 2.82 -40.07
N VAL A 249 -39.15 2.32 -38.90
CA VAL A 249 -38.25 2.14 -37.75
C VAL A 249 -37.12 1.14 -38.06
N ASP A 250 -37.44 -0.03 -38.64
CA ASP A 250 -36.45 -1.04 -39.01
C ASP A 250 -35.46 -0.52 -40.06
N SER A 251 -35.97 0.18 -41.08
CA SER A 251 -35.13 0.75 -42.14
C SER A 251 -34.13 1.76 -41.57
N LEU A 252 -34.60 2.65 -40.68
CA LEU A 252 -33.76 3.65 -40.05
C LEU A 252 -32.71 3.00 -39.14
N CYS A 253 -33.13 2.12 -38.24
CA CYS A 253 -32.23 1.46 -37.29
C CYS A 253 -31.16 0.65 -38.01
N ARG A 254 -31.54 -0.07 -39.07
CA ARG A 254 -30.60 -0.83 -39.90
C ARG A 254 -29.58 0.07 -40.58
N ARG A 255 -30.01 1.21 -41.13
CA ARG A 255 -29.10 2.19 -41.75
C ARG A 255 -28.10 2.70 -40.72
N LEU A 256 -28.58 3.15 -39.55
CA LEU A 256 -27.70 3.72 -38.51
C LEU A 256 -26.74 2.69 -37.91
N ALA A 257 -27.15 1.43 -37.77
CA ALA A 257 -26.29 0.35 -37.30
C ALA A 257 -25.10 0.06 -38.25
N GLN A 258 -25.20 0.43 -39.53
CA GLN A 258 -24.15 0.27 -40.53
C GLN A 258 -23.18 1.46 -40.59
N VAL A 259 -23.51 2.58 -39.95
CA VAL A 259 -22.65 3.77 -39.95
C VAL A 259 -21.45 3.54 -39.03
N LYS A 260 -20.24 3.84 -39.52
CA LYS A 260 -19.02 3.79 -38.71
C LYS A 260 -19.12 4.83 -37.59
N VAL A 261 -18.88 4.39 -36.37
CA VAL A 261 -18.72 5.26 -35.20
C VAL A 261 -17.25 5.68 -35.09
N GLU A 262 -17.00 6.93 -34.68
CA GLU A 262 -15.64 7.41 -34.41
C GLU A 262 -14.95 6.54 -33.35
N ASP A 263 -13.68 6.20 -33.58
CA ASP A 263 -12.98 5.18 -32.79
C ASP A 263 -12.86 5.59 -31.30
N LYS A 264 -12.84 6.91 -31.01
CA LYS A 264 -12.83 7.47 -29.64
C LYS A 264 -14.04 7.09 -28.80
N TYR A 265 -15.19 6.77 -29.42
CA TYR A 265 -16.40 6.36 -28.69
C TYR A 265 -16.59 4.85 -28.60
N THR A 266 -15.60 4.06 -29.03
CA THR A 266 -15.70 2.61 -28.88
C THR A 266 -15.25 2.19 -27.48
N TRP A 267 -15.99 1.26 -26.88
CA TRP A 267 -15.66 0.70 -25.57
C TRP A 267 -14.20 0.26 -25.47
N GLY A 268 -13.71 -0.45 -26.49
CA GLY A 268 -12.33 -0.93 -26.55
C GLY A 268 -11.31 0.19 -26.48
N THR A 269 -11.49 1.26 -27.26
CA THR A 269 -10.58 2.42 -27.24
C THR A 269 -10.59 3.13 -25.90
N ILE A 270 -11.77 3.40 -25.33
CA ILE A 270 -11.89 4.11 -24.05
C ILE A 270 -11.24 3.29 -22.92
N ARG A 271 -11.51 1.98 -22.88
CA ARG A 271 -10.89 1.06 -21.90
C ARG A 271 -9.38 1.01 -22.08
N TYR A 272 -8.89 0.89 -23.32
CA TYR A 272 -7.46 0.84 -23.61
C TYR A 272 -6.73 2.15 -23.26
N GLN A 273 -7.30 3.31 -23.57
CA GLN A 273 -6.74 4.61 -23.21
C GLN A 273 -6.63 4.77 -21.68
N ASN A 274 -7.64 4.35 -20.94
CA ASN A 274 -7.58 4.36 -19.49
C ASN A 274 -6.54 3.39 -18.93
N LEU A 275 -6.43 2.19 -19.47
CA LEU A 275 -5.39 1.24 -19.09
C LEU A 275 -3.98 1.81 -19.35
N LEU A 276 -3.77 2.42 -20.52
CA LEU A 276 -2.49 3.04 -20.88
C LEU A 276 -2.11 4.17 -19.92
N ALA A 277 -3.08 5.00 -19.53
CA ALA A 277 -2.79 6.14 -18.69
C ALA A 277 -2.67 5.76 -17.20
N GLN A 278 -3.38 4.71 -16.73
CA GLN A 278 -3.06 4.04 -15.45
C GLN A 278 -1.64 3.46 -15.48
N TYR A 279 -1.25 2.79 -16.57
CA TYR A 279 0.10 2.26 -16.73
C TYR A 279 1.16 3.37 -16.68
N ARG A 280 0.92 4.51 -17.33
CA ARG A 280 1.81 5.69 -17.26
C ARG A 280 1.91 6.27 -15.85
N GLN A 281 0.78 6.38 -15.13
CA GLN A 281 0.78 6.82 -13.73
C GLN A 281 1.58 5.86 -12.85
N ASN A 282 1.39 4.54 -13.02
CA ASN A 282 2.14 3.53 -12.28
C ASN A 282 3.63 3.55 -12.63
N GLN A 283 4.00 3.76 -13.89
CA GLN A 283 5.42 3.92 -14.27
C GLN A 283 6.04 5.16 -13.63
N GLN A 284 5.33 6.29 -13.66
CA GLN A 284 5.81 7.51 -13.02
C GLN A 284 5.97 7.32 -11.51
N GLN A 285 4.99 6.69 -10.86
CA GLN A 285 5.05 6.36 -9.44
C GLN A 285 6.18 5.38 -9.12
N ASN A 286 6.44 4.38 -9.97
CA ASN A 286 7.58 3.47 -9.82
C ASN A 286 8.91 4.20 -9.99
N SER A 287 9.02 5.12 -10.96
CA SER A 287 10.23 5.93 -11.12
C SER A 287 10.46 6.87 -9.93
N GLU A 288 9.40 7.46 -9.38
CA GLU A 288 9.47 8.27 -8.16
C GLU A 288 9.89 7.42 -6.94
N LEU A 289 9.38 6.19 -6.83
CA LEU A 289 9.79 5.22 -5.81
C LEU A 289 11.24 4.77 -5.97
N GLU A 290 11.69 4.50 -7.20
CA GLU A 290 13.09 4.16 -7.50
C GLU A 290 14.02 5.31 -7.11
N ASN A 291 13.69 6.55 -7.49
CA ASN A 291 14.46 7.73 -7.09
C ASN A 291 14.50 7.92 -5.57
N ALA A 292 13.37 7.74 -4.88
CA ALA A 292 13.31 7.83 -3.42
C ALA A 292 14.13 6.71 -2.74
N CYS A 293 14.10 5.49 -3.29
CA CYS A 293 14.94 4.39 -2.83
C CYS A 293 16.43 4.68 -3.05
N GLU A 294 16.82 5.22 -4.21
CA GLU A 294 18.21 5.63 -4.47
C GLU A 294 18.68 6.74 -3.53
N GLU A 295 17.84 7.72 -3.22
CA GLU A 295 18.16 8.77 -2.25
C GLU A 295 18.37 8.19 -0.84
N ILE A 296 17.47 7.30 -0.39
CA ILE A 296 17.62 6.61 0.90
C ILE A 296 18.90 5.77 0.92
N LEU A 297 19.22 5.09 -0.18
CA LEU A 297 20.40 4.23 -0.29
C LEU A 297 21.68 5.06 -0.21
N LYS A 298 21.74 6.22 -0.87
CA LYS A 298 22.87 7.18 -0.75
C LYS A 298 23.02 7.71 0.68
N ILE A 299 21.92 8.03 1.37
CA ILE A 299 21.98 8.46 2.77
C ILE A 299 22.55 7.35 3.64
N LYS A 300 22.09 6.11 3.46
CA LYS A 300 22.56 4.95 4.23
C LYS A 300 24.02 4.61 3.95
N GLU A 301 24.46 4.70 2.69
CA GLU A 301 25.87 4.51 2.32
C GLU A 301 26.78 5.55 3.01
N ASN A 302 26.35 6.83 3.05
CA ASN A 302 27.10 7.88 3.73
C ASN A 302 27.14 7.67 5.26
N GLU A 303 26.03 7.30 5.89
CA GLU A 303 25.98 6.95 7.32
C GLU A 303 26.92 5.77 7.63
N HIS A 304 26.90 4.72 6.80
CA HIS A 304 27.79 3.58 6.95
C HIS A 304 29.27 3.96 6.77
N ALA A 305 29.59 4.80 5.78
CA ALA A 305 30.96 5.26 5.57
C ALA A 305 31.50 6.02 6.79
N GLN A 306 30.67 6.88 7.41
CA GLN A 306 31.03 7.60 8.64
C GLN A 306 31.30 6.65 9.81
N ILE A 307 30.42 5.66 10.01
CA ILE A 307 30.60 4.65 11.08
C ILE A 307 31.89 3.84 10.86
N VAL A 308 32.19 3.46 9.61
CA VAL A 308 33.42 2.73 9.28
C VAL A 308 34.64 3.59 9.58
N GLU A 309 34.63 4.87 9.20
CA GLU A 309 35.71 5.81 9.48
C GLU A 309 35.93 5.99 10.99
N GLU A 310 34.86 6.12 11.78
CA GLU A 310 34.92 6.18 13.24
C GLU A 310 35.52 4.89 13.85
N MET A 311 35.06 3.72 13.40
CA MET A 311 35.59 2.44 13.87
C MET A 311 37.06 2.22 13.48
N GLU A 312 37.47 2.65 12.28
CA GLU A 312 38.87 2.59 11.85
C GLU A 312 39.76 3.51 12.70
N ALA A 313 39.28 4.71 13.04
CA ALA A 313 39.98 5.63 13.94
C ALA A 313 40.16 5.02 15.34
N GLU A 314 39.11 4.43 15.92
CA GLU A 314 39.18 3.73 17.20
C GLU A 314 40.15 2.55 17.16
N LEU A 315 40.09 1.72 16.10
CA LEU A 315 41.00 0.59 15.92
C LEU A 315 42.46 1.04 15.84
N ASN A 316 42.74 2.14 15.15
CA ASN A 316 44.09 2.66 15.04
C ASN A 316 44.62 3.20 16.37
N GLU A 317 43.76 3.86 17.16
CA GLU A 317 44.09 4.29 18.52
C GLU A 317 44.39 3.08 19.42
N LEU A 318 43.55 2.04 19.36
CA LEU A 318 43.73 0.82 20.14
C LEU A 318 45.01 0.08 19.75
N ARG A 319 45.30 -0.05 18.45
CA ARG A 319 46.56 -0.63 17.94
C ARG A 319 47.77 0.13 18.46
N SER A 320 47.72 1.46 18.44
CA SER A 320 48.80 2.31 18.97
C SER A 320 49.02 2.08 20.47
N LYS A 321 47.94 1.94 21.26
CA LYS A 321 48.03 1.58 22.69
C LYS A 321 48.67 0.21 22.90
N VAL A 322 48.23 -0.81 22.14
CA VAL A 322 48.79 -2.16 22.22
C VAL A 322 50.28 -2.15 21.89
N GLN A 323 50.69 -1.48 20.82
CA GLN A 323 52.10 -1.39 20.42
C GLN A 323 52.96 -0.69 21.49
N ASN A 324 52.43 0.36 22.13
CA ASN A 324 53.10 1.02 23.26
C ASN A 324 53.27 0.08 24.46
N TYR A 325 52.24 -0.71 24.80
CA TYR A 325 52.33 -1.70 25.87
C TYR A 325 53.32 -2.82 25.54
N GLU A 326 53.31 -3.34 24.32
CA GLU A 326 54.27 -4.36 23.86
C GLU A 326 55.72 -3.83 23.95
N TYR A 327 55.96 -2.59 23.52
CA TYR A 327 57.27 -1.96 23.63
C TYR A 327 57.71 -1.79 25.09
N ALA A 328 56.82 -1.31 25.97
CA ALA A 328 57.09 -1.21 27.41
C ALA A 328 57.39 -2.58 28.05
N PHE A 329 56.69 -3.63 27.63
CA PHE A 329 56.88 -5.00 28.11
C PHE A 329 58.19 -5.61 27.60
N GLN A 330 58.55 -5.38 26.33
CA GLN A 330 59.83 -5.81 25.77
C GLN A 330 61.02 -5.10 26.41
N ASN A 331 60.90 -3.81 26.73
CA ASN A 331 61.94 -3.08 27.45
C ASN A 331 62.11 -3.62 28.88
N LYS A 332 61.02 -3.95 29.58
CA LYS A 332 61.09 -4.65 30.88
C LYS A 332 61.76 -6.04 30.78
N ARG A 333 61.62 -6.75 29.65
CA ARG A 333 62.30 -8.04 29.42
C ARG A 333 63.78 -7.91 29.06
N ARG A 334 64.24 -6.77 28.54
CA ARG A 334 65.66 -6.55 28.17
C ARG A 334 66.54 -6.20 29.37
N GLU A 335 65.94 -5.74 30.46
CA GLU A 335 66.62 -5.58 31.75
C GLU A 335 66.33 -6.79 32.65
N GLN A 336 67.03 -7.93 32.49
CA GLN A 336 67.09 -8.92 33.57
C GLN A 336 68.20 -9.97 33.40
N HIS A 337 69.20 -9.89 34.28
CA HIS A 337 69.79 -11.09 34.87
C HIS A 337 68.83 -11.59 35.97
N GLY A 338 68.40 -12.86 35.89
CA GLY A 338 67.79 -13.59 37.03
C GLY A 338 66.26 -13.53 37.18
N ASN A 339 65.48 -13.85 36.14
CA ASN A 339 64.04 -14.02 36.28
C ASN A 339 63.69 -15.34 37.00
N ILE A 340 63.02 -15.24 38.14
CA ILE A 340 62.42 -16.38 38.86
C ILE A 340 60.91 -16.18 38.82
N VAL A 341 60.17 -17.15 38.30
CA VAL A 341 58.71 -17.17 38.27
C VAL A 341 58.25 -18.37 39.08
N PHE A 342 57.40 -18.14 40.09
CA PHE A 342 56.74 -19.18 40.85
C PHE A 342 55.28 -19.28 40.40
N GLU A 343 54.83 -20.48 40.07
CA GLU A 343 53.42 -20.78 39.81
C GLU A 343 52.82 -21.35 41.10
N CYS A 344 51.71 -20.77 41.56
CA CYS A 344 51.04 -21.18 42.80
C CYS A 344 49.52 -21.13 42.57
N ASP A 345 48.84 -22.25 42.84
CA ASP A 345 47.39 -22.37 42.67
C ASP A 345 46.60 -21.80 43.86
N GLU A 346 47.27 -21.42 44.96
CA GLU A 346 46.64 -20.79 46.12
C GLU A 346 46.46 -19.29 45.88
N THR A 347 45.32 -18.76 46.33
CA THR A 347 44.99 -17.34 46.22
C THR A 347 45.52 -16.55 47.41
N GLU A 348 46.15 -15.39 47.16
CA GLU A 348 46.52 -14.46 48.23
C GLU A 348 45.25 -13.89 48.92
N PHE A 349 45.21 -13.93 50.25
CA PHE A 349 44.16 -13.32 51.06
C PHE A 349 44.38 -11.81 51.23
N TYR A 350 45.64 -11.38 51.19
CA TYR A 350 46.04 -9.98 51.18
C TYR A 350 47.24 -9.77 50.26
N ASP A 351 47.31 -8.58 49.70
CA ASP A 351 48.33 -8.16 48.73
C ASP A 351 49.75 -8.44 49.24
N GLY A 352 50.44 -9.35 48.54
CA GLY A 352 51.82 -9.72 48.82
C GLY A 352 52.03 -10.82 49.87
N GLU A 353 50.97 -11.50 50.33
CA GLU A 353 51.04 -12.56 51.34
C GLU A 353 52.06 -13.67 51.00
N ILE A 354 51.90 -14.30 49.82
CA ILE A 354 52.72 -15.46 49.44
C ILE A 354 54.16 -15.02 49.23
N LYS A 355 54.36 -13.83 48.62
CA LYS A 355 55.68 -13.23 48.45
C LYS A 355 56.36 -13.00 49.80
N ASP A 356 55.70 -12.33 50.74
CA ASP A 356 56.27 -12.02 52.06
C ASP A 356 56.59 -13.30 52.85
N MET A 357 55.73 -14.33 52.76
CA MET A 357 55.95 -15.63 53.39
C MET A 357 57.20 -16.34 52.84
N ILE A 358 57.38 -16.35 51.52
CA ILE A 358 58.60 -16.89 50.89
C ILE A 358 59.84 -16.09 51.32
N MET A 359 59.76 -14.75 51.30
CA MET A 359 60.87 -13.90 51.69
C MET A 359 61.31 -14.13 53.14
N ARG A 360 60.36 -14.33 54.08
CA ARG A 360 60.64 -14.69 55.48
C ARG A 360 61.32 -16.04 55.62
N LEU A 361 60.88 -17.06 54.88
CA LEU A 361 61.52 -18.37 54.87
C LEU A 361 62.98 -18.28 54.41
N LEU A 362 63.23 -17.50 53.35
CA LEU A 362 64.58 -17.26 52.84
C LEU A 362 65.43 -16.46 53.85
N GLN A 363 64.84 -15.50 54.56
CA GLN A 363 65.49 -14.73 55.61
C GLN A 363 65.87 -15.61 56.81
N ASN A 364 65.00 -16.53 57.23
CA ASN A 364 65.25 -17.46 58.31
C ASN A 364 66.42 -18.41 57.97
N GLU A 365 66.41 -18.99 56.76
CA GLU A 365 67.51 -19.83 56.27
C GLU A 365 68.83 -19.06 56.24
N LYS A 366 68.84 -17.83 55.70
CA LYS A 366 70.04 -16.99 55.71
C LYS A 366 70.52 -16.71 57.15
N SER A 367 69.60 -16.40 58.07
CA SER A 367 69.93 -16.07 59.46
C SER A 367 70.54 -17.26 60.22
N GLN A 368 70.14 -18.50 59.90
CA GLN A 368 70.82 -19.68 60.43
C GLN A 368 72.24 -19.82 59.86
N MET A 369 72.42 -19.58 58.55
CA MET A 369 73.74 -19.63 57.92
C MET A 369 74.69 -18.52 58.39
N ASP A 370 74.17 -17.39 58.90
CA ASP A 370 74.97 -16.32 59.51
C ASP A 370 75.66 -16.80 60.82
N THR A 371 75.23 -17.91 61.45
CA THR A 371 75.82 -18.42 62.70
C THR A 371 77.11 -19.23 62.54
N ASP A 372 77.43 -19.68 61.31
CA ASP A 372 78.64 -20.45 60.99
C ASP A 372 79.48 -19.69 59.93
N PRO A 373 80.70 -19.21 60.27
CA PRO A 373 81.55 -18.46 59.36
C PRO A 373 81.87 -19.17 58.03
N ASN A 374 81.83 -20.50 57.99
CA ASN A 374 82.09 -21.26 56.77
C ASN A 374 80.91 -21.22 55.78
N GLN A 375 79.68 -21.01 56.26
CA GLN A 375 78.47 -21.05 55.43
C GLN A 375 78.20 -19.73 54.70
N VAL A 376 78.74 -18.62 55.21
CA VAL A 376 78.66 -17.28 54.61
C VAL A 376 79.32 -17.23 53.22
N GLY A 377 80.34 -18.07 52.98
CA GLY A 377 81.02 -18.14 51.68
C GLY A 377 80.29 -18.93 50.59
N TRP A 378 79.17 -19.59 50.91
CA TRP A 378 78.50 -20.50 49.98
C TRP A 378 77.69 -19.76 48.91
N ARG A 379 77.58 -20.37 47.72
CA ARG A 379 76.74 -19.83 46.63
C ARG A 379 75.28 -19.67 47.07
N LYS A 380 74.76 -20.59 47.91
CA LYS A 380 73.43 -20.49 48.52
C LYS A 380 73.28 -19.19 49.30
N TYR A 381 74.25 -18.83 50.13
CA TYR A 381 74.24 -17.57 50.90
C TYR A 381 74.22 -16.34 50.00
N HIS A 382 75.07 -16.29 48.97
CA HIS A 382 75.11 -15.16 48.04
C HIS A 382 73.80 -14.98 47.26
N VAL A 383 73.14 -16.07 46.86
CA VAL A 383 71.84 -16.01 46.19
C VAL A 383 70.75 -15.54 47.16
N LEU A 384 70.71 -16.06 48.39
CA LEU A 384 69.77 -15.60 49.42
C LEU A 384 69.95 -14.12 49.73
N LYS A 385 71.19 -13.66 49.88
CA LYS A 385 71.51 -12.25 50.12
C LYS A 385 71.02 -11.36 48.97
N ALA A 386 71.33 -11.72 47.72
CA ALA A 386 70.90 -10.95 46.55
C ALA A 386 69.37 -10.91 46.40
N LEU A 387 68.68 -12.01 46.69
CA LEU A 387 67.22 -12.07 46.65
C LEU A 387 66.59 -11.17 47.72
N LEU A 388 67.12 -11.19 48.95
CA LEU A 388 66.63 -10.35 50.06
C LEU A 388 66.92 -8.86 49.86
N GLU A 389 68.05 -8.50 49.26
CA GLU A 389 68.37 -7.09 48.94
C GLU A 389 67.51 -6.53 47.80
N SER A 390 67.07 -7.38 46.88
CA SER A 390 66.31 -6.96 45.68
C SER A 390 64.80 -7.01 45.86
N ASN A 391 64.29 -7.60 46.94
CA ASN A 391 62.87 -7.79 47.18
C ASN A 391 62.50 -7.36 48.60
N GLU A 392 61.81 -6.22 48.70
CA GLU A 392 61.29 -5.73 49.98
C GLU A 392 60.05 -6.53 50.43
N ILE A 393 59.96 -6.77 51.75
CA ILE A 393 58.80 -7.34 52.44
C ILE A 393 57.77 -6.21 52.62
N ILE A 394 56.53 -6.44 52.18
CA ILE A 394 55.45 -5.45 52.20
C ILE A 394 54.95 -5.24 53.65
N GLY A 395 54.95 -6.29 54.48
CA GLY A 395 54.80 -6.18 55.93
C GLY A 395 53.36 -6.21 56.44
N LYS A 396 52.37 -6.35 55.55
CA LYS A 396 50.94 -6.43 55.92
C LYS A 396 50.62 -7.61 56.85
N GLY A 397 51.32 -8.73 56.70
CA GLY A 397 51.18 -9.88 57.61
C GLY A 397 51.64 -9.57 59.04
N GLU A 398 52.68 -8.75 59.20
CA GLU A 398 53.20 -8.29 60.50
C GLU A 398 52.25 -7.32 61.21
N GLU A 399 51.57 -6.48 60.44
CA GLU A 399 50.49 -5.62 60.93
C GLU A 399 49.30 -6.47 61.40
N LEU A 400 48.91 -7.46 60.59
CA LEU A 400 47.85 -8.43 60.93
C LEU A 400 48.18 -9.21 62.21
N GLU A 401 49.41 -9.70 62.34
CA GLU A 401 49.88 -10.38 63.57
C GLU A 401 49.76 -9.47 64.80
N ARG A 402 50.24 -8.22 64.69
CA ARG A 402 50.23 -7.26 65.79
C ARG A 402 48.81 -6.91 66.23
N GLU A 403 47.92 -6.68 65.28
CA GLU A 403 46.50 -6.44 65.56
C GLU A 403 45.84 -7.67 66.19
N LEU A 404 46.09 -8.88 65.66
CA LEU A 404 45.58 -10.12 66.22
C LEU A 404 46.07 -10.36 67.64
N LYS A 405 47.36 -10.14 67.90
CA LYS A 405 47.95 -10.28 69.23
C LYS A 405 47.33 -9.29 70.21
N ASN A 406 47.12 -8.04 69.81
CA ASN A 406 46.47 -7.03 70.65
C ASN A 406 45.03 -7.43 71.02
N ILE A 407 44.26 -7.92 70.04
CA ILE A 407 42.86 -8.30 70.24
C ILE A 407 42.74 -9.56 71.12
N LEU A 408 43.60 -10.56 70.90
CA LEU A 408 43.46 -11.88 71.53
C LEU A 408 44.22 -12.03 72.85
N SER A 409 45.27 -11.22 73.11
CA SER A 409 46.07 -11.33 74.34
C SER A 409 45.61 -10.47 75.51
N GLN A 410 44.82 -9.40 75.26
CA GLN A 410 44.48 -8.42 76.30
C GLN A 410 43.12 -8.64 76.99
N VAL A 411 42.33 -9.65 76.62
CA VAL A 411 40.90 -9.64 76.93
C VAL A 411 40.42 -10.96 77.57
N ASP A 412 39.99 -10.89 78.83
CA ASP A 412 39.30 -11.99 79.55
C ASP A 412 37.90 -12.30 78.95
N ARG A 413 37.33 -11.36 78.18
CA ARG A 413 36.08 -11.50 77.38
C ARG A 413 36.05 -10.59 76.14
N ILE A 414 36.10 -11.18 74.94
CA ILE A 414 36.07 -10.46 73.64
C ILE A 414 34.83 -9.55 73.55
N SER A 415 35.05 -8.23 73.44
CA SER A 415 33.98 -7.24 73.35
C SER A 415 33.34 -7.19 71.97
N SER A 416 32.17 -6.56 71.84
CA SER A 416 31.53 -6.34 70.54
C SER A 416 32.40 -5.50 69.57
N LYS A 417 33.28 -4.65 70.12
CA LYS A 417 34.25 -3.86 69.34
C LYS A 417 35.35 -4.74 68.76
N ASP A 418 35.84 -5.70 69.55
CA ASP A 418 36.88 -6.66 69.14
C ASP A 418 36.35 -7.61 68.06
N LYS A 419 35.09 -8.06 68.19
CA LYS A 419 34.42 -8.85 67.13
C LYS A 419 34.32 -8.08 65.81
N LYS A 420 34.00 -6.78 65.87
CA LYS A 420 33.94 -5.93 64.67
C LYS A 420 35.33 -5.81 64.02
N ARG A 421 36.37 -5.63 64.82
CA ARG A 421 37.74 -5.54 64.31
C ARG A 421 38.23 -6.85 63.69
N LEU A 422 37.87 -8.00 64.28
CA LEU A 422 38.17 -9.31 63.68
C LEU A 422 37.46 -9.50 62.33
N ILE A 423 36.23 -9.00 62.16
CA ILE A 423 35.55 -9.02 60.85
C ILE A 423 36.27 -8.12 59.84
N GLU A 424 36.73 -6.92 60.26
CA GLU A 424 37.54 -6.03 59.41
C GLU A 424 38.85 -6.68 58.97
N LEU A 425 39.44 -7.53 59.81
CA LEU A 425 40.64 -8.32 59.51
C LEU A 425 40.37 -9.59 58.70
N GLY A 426 39.14 -9.81 58.21
CA GLY A 426 38.80 -10.93 57.32
C GLY A 426 38.23 -12.17 58.02
N PHE A 427 37.91 -12.13 59.31
CA PHE A 427 37.30 -13.27 60.01
C PHE A 427 35.77 -13.30 59.88
N ILE A 428 35.25 -14.50 59.62
CA ILE A 428 33.82 -14.75 59.47
C ILE A 428 33.36 -15.75 60.54
N SER A 429 32.24 -15.46 61.20
CA SER A 429 31.57 -16.41 62.11
C SER A 429 30.39 -17.05 61.39
N ARG A 430 30.31 -18.39 61.39
CA ARG A 430 29.15 -19.12 60.84
C ARG A 430 28.13 -19.39 61.95
N GLU A 431 26.84 -19.27 61.63
CA GLU A 431 25.74 -19.44 62.58
C GLU A 431 25.81 -20.81 63.30
N ASN A 432 25.41 -20.82 64.57
CA ASN A 432 25.38 -21.94 65.52
C ASN A 432 26.69 -22.40 66.21
N LYS A 433 27.84 -21.76 66.00
CA LYS A 433 29.05 -21.98 66.83
C LYS A 433 29.75 -20.65 67.17
N HIS A 434 29.18 -19.86 68.07
CA HIS A 434 29.69 -18.54 68.51
C HIS A 434 31.14 -18.50 69.04
N ASN A 435 31.79 -19.66 69.18
CA ASN A 435 33.16 -19.80 69.64
C ASN A 435 34.16 -20.08 68.51
N LYS A 436 33.76 -20.10 67.24
CA LYS A 436 34.66 -20.41 66.11
C LYS A 436 34.63 -19.29 65.07
N LEU A 437 35.81 -18.91 64.58
CA LEU A 437 36.00 -17.92 63.51
C LEU A 437 36.85 -18.54 62.40
N TYR A 438 36.55 -18.18 61.16
CA TYR A 438 37.21 -18.66 59.95
C TYR A 438 37.83 -17.48 59.19
N PHE A 439 39.09 -17.59 58.79
CA PHE A 439 39.77 -16.55 58.01
C PHE A 439 39.34 -16.62 56.54
N HIS A 440 38.82 -15.52 55.99
CA HIS A 440 38.26 -15.40 54.63
C HIS A 440 37.23 -16.48 54.23
N GLY A 441 36.67 -17.18 55.21
CA GLY A 441 35.68 -18.25 55.00
C GLY A 441 36.26 -19.62 54.63
N ASP A 442 37.59 -19.79 54.64
CA ASP A 442 38.24 -21.08 54.41
C ASP A 442 38.18 -21.97 55.67
N ASP A 443 37.73 -23.21 55.49
CA ASP A 443 37.55 -24.18 56.59
C ASP A 443 38.89 -24.64 57.20
N ARG A 444 40.01 -24.48 56.47
CA ARG A 444 41.37 -24.83 56.92
C ARG A 444 41.87 -23.90 58.02
N TYR A 445 41.51 -22.61 57.95
CA TYR A 445 42.06 -21.56 58.82
C TYR A 445 41.03 -21.15 59.89
N MET A 446 40.80 -22.03 60.86
CA MET A 446 39.80 -21.88 61.92
C MET A 446 40.43 -21.63 63.30
N ILE A 447 39.97 -20.59 64.00
CA ILE A 447 40.37 -20.28 65.38
C ILE A 447 39.20 -20.48 66.35
N THR A 448 39.48 -20.99 67.55
CA THR A 448 38.46 -21.22 68.60
C THR A 448 38.65 -20.27 69.78
N LEU A 449 37.60 -19.55 70.16
CA LEU A 449 37.55 -18.61 71.27
C LEU A 449 37.07 -19.32 72.56
N GLY A 450 37.85 -19.22 73.64
CA GLY A 450 37.52 -19.79 74.96
C GLY A 450 36.38 -19.05 75.66
N LYS A 451 35.54 -19.77 76.43
CA LYS A 451 34.32 -19.22 77.07
C LYS A 451 34.47 -18.84 78.55
N THR A 452 35.59 -19.16 79.21
CA THR A 452 35.71 -19.10 80.69
C THR A 452 36.87 -18.18 81.12
N PRO A 453 36.63 -17.21 82.03
CA PRO A 453 37.69 -16.34 82.57
C PRO A 453 38.43 -17.09 83.68
N GLY A 454 39.76 -17.15 83.63
CA GLY A 454 40.52 -17.74 84.74
C GLY A 454 41.97 -18.13 84.47
N ASP A 455 42.45 -18.11 83.22
CA ASP A 455 43.83 -18.50 82.94
C ASP A 455 44.42 -17.64 81.83
N SER A 456 45.20 -16.61 82.18
CA SER A 456 45.83 -15.68 81.22
C SER A 456 46.74 -16.42 80.22
N ARG A 457 47.23 -17.60 80.58
CA ARG A 457 47.98 -18.50 79.70
C ARG A 457 47.11 -19.07 78.57
N ALA A 458 45.82 -19.30 78.78
CA ALA A 458 44.93 -19.86 77.76
C ALA A 458 44.63 -18.85 76.64
N ALA A 459 44.49 -17.56 76.95
CA ALA A 459 44.30 -16.48 75.97
C ALA A 459 45.57 -16.24 75.14
N ALA A 460 46.74 -16.22 75.79
CA ALA A 460 48.03 -16.12 75.12
C ALA A 460 48.29 -17.31 74.17
N ASN A 461 47.91 -18.52 74.59
CA ASN A 461 48.02 -19.71 73.74
C ASN A 461 47.06 -19.67 72.55
N ALA A 462 45.82 -19.21 72.73
CA ALA A 462 44.86 -19.05 71.64
C ALA A 462 45.31 -17.99 70.62
N ALA A 463 45.88 -16.88 71.08
CA ALA A 463 46.48 -15.86 70.20
C ALA A 463 47.65 -16.42 69.38
N SER A 464 48.54 -17.17 70.04
CA SER A 464 49.68 -17.83 69.39
C SER A 464 49.24 -18.85 68.33
N ILE A 465 48.23 -19.68 68.64
CA ILE A 465 47.65 -20.63 67.69
C ILE A 465 47.04 -19.88 66.49
N ALA A 466 46.31 -18.78 66.72
CA ALA A 466 45.69 -18.01 65.65
C ALA A 466 46.71 -17.38 64.69
N ILE A 467 47.78 -16.79 65.23
CA ILE A 467 48.86 -16.18 64.46
C ILE A 467 49.59 -17.24 63.62
N ASN A 468 49.97 -18.37 64.24
CA ASN A 468 50.65 -19.46 63.53
C ASN A 468 49.78 -20.14 62.46
N THR A 469 48.45 -20.03 62.57
CA THR A 469 47.54 -20.60 61.57
C THR A 469 47.42 -19.74 60.32
N ILE A 470 47.73 -18.44 60.39
CA ILE A 470 47.33 -17.43 59.38
C ILE A 470 48.50 -16.63 58.83
N VAL A 471 49.49 -16.29 59.65
CA VAL A 471 50.54 -15.33 59.26
C VAL A 471 51.88 -16.01 58.96
N CYS A 472 52.17 -17.15 59.62
CA CYS A 472 53.46 -17.86 59.61
C CYS A 472 54.69 -17.00 59.95
#